data_AF-A0A536SEW4-F1
#
_entry.id   AF-A0A536SEW4-F1
#
_cell.length_a   1.000
_cell.length_b   1.000
_cell.length_c   1.000
_cell.angle_alpha   90.00
_cell.angle_beta   90.00
_cell.angle_gamma   90.00
#
_symmetry.space_group_name_H-M   'P 1'
#
loop_
_entity.id
_entity.type
_entity.pdbx_description
1 polymer ?
#
loop_
_entity_poly.entity_id
_entity_poly.type
_entity_poly.pdbx_seq_one_letter_code
_entity_poly.pdbx_strand_id
1 'polypeptide(L)'
;MRTRDHGFRVQAALASLLLTTAVAGCSAKSGGYYKGDGPGGPPPADLDRVADAKPKVESLHHGANNPYTALGRKYTPYRSLKPHRERGLASWYGR
;
A
#
# COMPACT_ATOMS: atom_id res chain seq x y z
N MET A 1 48.35 -36.72 22.10
CA MET A 1 46.95 -36.92 21.68
C MET A 1 46.45 -35.59 21.07
N ARG A 2 46.85 -35.21 19.84
CA ARG A 2 46.04 -35.21 18.59
C ARG A 2 44.53 -35.33 18.87
N THR A 3 43.71 -34.35 18.53
CA THR A 3 43.30 -34.03 17.14
C THR A 3 43.13 -32.53 16.85
N ARG A 4 43.17 -32.20 15.55
CA ARG A 4 43.05 -30.88 14.94
C ARG A 4 41.58 -30.60 14.61
N ASP A 5 41.05 -29.47 15.07
CA ASP A 5 39.74 -28.98 14.62
C ASP A 5 39.93 -27.92 13.54
N HIS A 6 40.23 -28.37 12.31
CA HIS A 6 40.29 -27.52 11.11
C HIS A 6 38.90 -27.29 10.46
N GLY A 7 37.81 -27.75 11.10
CA GLY A 7 36.47 -27.77 10.50
C GLY A 7 35.68 -26.45 10.54
N PHE A 8 36.04 -25.50 11.42
CA PHE A 8 35.15 -24.36 11.69
C PHE A 8 35.36 -23.15 10.78
N ARG A 9 36.50 -23.07 10.07
CA ARG A 9 36.86 -21.85 9.30
C ARG A 9 36.39 -21.88 7.84
N VAL A 10 36.03 -23.05 7.30
CA VAL A 10 35.57 -23.18 5.90
C VAL A 10 34.04 -22.98 5.77
N GLN A 11 33.25 -23.35 6.79
CA GLN A 11 31.80 -23.15 6.76
C GLN A 11 31.39 -21.67 6.97
N ALA A 12 32.16 -20.91 7.76
CA ALA A 12 31.85 -19.50 8.00
C ALA A 12 32.05 -18.61 6.76
N ALA A 13 32.98 -18.96 5.86
CA ALA A 13 33.23 -18.18 4.64
C ALA A 13 32.13 -18.38 3.58
N LEU A 14 31.53 -19.58 3.48
CA LEU A 14 30.44 -19.86 2.55
C LEU A 14 29.08 -19.36 3.06
N ALA A 15 28.86 -19.36 4.38
CA ALA A 15 27.64 -18.78 4.97
C ALA A 15 27.60 -17.24 4.84
N SER A 16 28.77 -16.58 4.78
CA SER A 16 28.87 -15.13 4.62
C SER A 16 28.68 -14.66 3.16
N LEU A 17 28.88 -15.54 2.18
CA LEU A 17 28.66 -15.24 0.76
C LEU A 17 27.21 -15.52 0.30
N LEU A 18 26.47 -16.34 1.04
CA LEU A 18 25.04 -16.59 0.81
C LEU A 18 24.11 -15.59 1.53
N LEU A 19 24.60 -14.86 2.53
CA LEU A 19 23.82 -13.83 3.22
C LEU A 19 23.86 -12.46 2.52
N THR A 20 24.90 -12.17 1.73
CA THR A 20 25.01 -10.90 0.99
C THR A 20 24.16 -10.85 -0.28
N THR A 21 23.81 -11.99 -0.88
CA THR A 21 22.90 -12.03 -2.05
C THR A 21 21.43 -11.96 -1.69
N ALA A 22 21.04 -12.34 -0.47
CA ALA A 22 19.63 -12.31 -0.03
C ALA A 22 19.10 -10.88 0.25
N VAL A 23 19.98 -9.90 0.49
CA VAL A 23 19.58 -8.50 0.73
C VAL A 23 19.46 -7.69 -0.58
N ALA A 24 19.91 -8.24 -1.71
CA ALA A 24 19.78 -7.59 -3.02
C ALA A 24 18.35 -7.65 -3.62
N GLY A 25 17.38 -8.25 -2.90
CA GLY A 25 15.99 -8.39 -3.34
C GLY A 25 15.13 -7.12 -3.23
N CYS A 26 15.65 -6.05 -2.61
CA CYS A 26 14.97 -4.75 -2.49
C CYS A 26 15.49 -3.71 -3.48
N SER A 27 15.92 -4.11 -4.69
CA SER A 27 16.06 -3.15 -5.77
C SER A 27 14.67 -2.78 -6.30
N ALA A 28 14.24 -1.57 -5.92
CA ALA A 28 13.08 -0.80 -6.35
C ALA A 28 12.31 -1.37 -7.56
N LYS A 29 11.16 -2.00 -7.30
CA LYS A 29 10.11 -2.08 -8.31
C LYS A 29 9.49 -0.70 -8.43
N SER A 30 9.49 -0.11 -9.62
CA SER A 30 8.69 1.08 -9.92
C SER A 30 7.23 0.76 -9.58
N GLY A 31 6.56 1.67 -8.88
CA GLY A 31 5.18 1.48 -8.39
C GLY A 31 4.22 1.01 -9.49
N GLY A 32 3.21 0.22 -9.09
CA GLY A 32 2.21 -0.41 -9.95
C GLY A 32 1.17 0.57 -10.50
N TYR A 33 1.64 1.64 -11.11
CA TYR A 33 0.81 2.69 -11.68
C TYR A 33 0.25 2.25 -13.04
N TYR A 34 -1.06 2.37 -13.22
CA TYR A 34 -1.74 2.00 -14.45
C TYR A 34 -1.84 3.20 -15.40
N LYS A 35 -1.42 3.04 -16.66
CA LYS A 35 -1.60 4.02 -17.75
C LYS A 35 -1.21 5.46 -17.39
N GLY A 36 -0.16 5.63 -16.59
CA GLY A 36 0.35 6.96 -16.22
C GLY A 36 -0.40 7.64 -15.08
N ASP A 37 -1.20 6.90 -14.30
CA ASP A 37 -1.73 7.39 -13.01
C ASP A 37 -0.67 7.49 -11.90
N GLY A 38 0.59 7.24 -12.25
CA GLY A 38 1.72 7.37 -11.35
C GLY A 38 2.11 8.81 -11.11
N PRO A 39 2.85 9.09 -10.03
CA PRO A 39 3.37 10.40 -9.76
C PRO A 39 4.20 10.85 -10.98
N GLY A 40 3.89 12.04 -11.50
CA GLY A 40 4.45 12.59 -12.73
C GLY A 40 5.94 12.97 -12.67
N GLY A 41 6.70 12.42 -11.71
CA GLY A 41 8.11 12.70 -11.49
C GLY A 41 8.57 12.35 -10.07
N PRO A 42 9.87 12.57 -9.77
CA PRO A 42 10.38 12.47 -8.41
C PRO A 42 9.67 13.48 -7.49
N PRO A 43 9.37 13.11 -6.23
CA PRO A 43 8.77 14.03 -5.27
C PRO A 43 9.70 15.23 -4.98
N PRO A 44 9.14 16.40 -4.60
CA PRO A 44 9.92 17.54 -4.11
C PRO A 44 10.81 17.15 -2.92
N ALA A 45 11.96 17.83 -2.78
CA ALA A 45 12.94 17.52 -1.73
C ALA A 45 12.47 17.90 -0.32
N ASP A 46 11.47 18.77 -0.20
CA ASP A 46 11.02 19.42 1.03
C ASP A 46 9.55 19.08 1.40
N LEU A 47 9.10 17.86 1.06
CA LEU A 47 7.76 17.37 1.41
C LEU A 47 7.46 17.42 2.92
N ASP A 48 8.47 17.31 3.76
CA ASP A 48 8.39 17.42 5.22
C ASP A 48 7.97 18.82 5.70
N ARG A 49 8.11 19.83 4.84
CA ARG A 49 7.67 21.21 5.10
C ARG A 49 6.22 21.47 4.68
N VAL A 50 5.61 20.54 3.94
CA VAL A 50 4.20 20.66 3.55
C VAL A 50 3.35 20.44 4.80
N ALA A 51 2.53 21.43 5.14
CA ALA A 51 1.63 21.31 6.28
C ALA A 51 0.60 20.21 6.05
N ASP A 52 0.23 19.51 7.12
CA ASP A 52 -0.80 18.48 7.09
C ASP A 52 -2.12 19.02 6.52
N ALA A 53 -2.79 18.16 5.76
CA ALA A 53 -4.12 18.46 5.25
C ALA A 53 -5.10 18.72 6.40
N LYS A 54 -5.82 19.83 6.31
CA LYS A 54 -6.91 20.16 7.25
C LYS A 54 -8.24 19.74 6.60
N PRO A 55 -8.93 18.71 7.11
CA PRO A 55 -10.23 18.31 6.59
C PRO A 55 -11.22 19.48 6.66
N LYS A 56 -11.99 19.66 5.59
CA LYS A 56 -13.07 20.66 5.52
C LYS A 56 -14.37 19.93 5.24
N VAL A 57 -15.44 20.39 5.88
CA VAL A 57 -16.78 19.92 5.55
C VAL A 57 -17.20 20.59 4.26
N GLU A 58 -17.42 19.78 3.23
CA GLU A 58 -17.92 20.23 1.94
C GLU A 58 -19.39 19.84 1.76
N SER A 59 -20.11 20.63 0.98
CA SER A 59 -21.50 20.31 0.62
C SER A 59 -21.57 19.05 -0.23
N LEU A 60 -22.62 18.25 -0.04
CA LEU A 60 -22.84 17.04 -0.83
C LEU A 60 -23.07 17.40 -2.30
N HIS A 61 -22.41 16.67 -3.20
CA HIS A 61 -22.60 16.82 -4.64
C HIS A 61 -24.03 16.42 -5.05
N HIS A 62 -24.70 17.28 -5.81
CA HIS A 62 -26.11 17.12 -6.19
C HIS A 62 -26.39 15.79 -6.92
N GLY A 63 -25.50 15.38 -7.83
CA GLY A 63 -25.68 14.19 -8.66
C GLY A 63 -25.21 12.89 -8.03
N ALA A 64 -24.20 12.95 -7.13
CA ALA A 64 -23.49 11.75 -6.68
C ALA A 64 -24.35 10.86 -5.76
N ASN A 65 -25.35 11.46 -5.11
CA ASN A 65 -26.24 10.78 -4.17
C ASN A 65 -27.64 10.54 -4.76
N ASN A 66 -27.76 10.52 -6.09
CA ASN A 66 -29.01 10.14 -6.75
C ASN A 66 -29.21 8.62 -6.75
N PRO A 67 -30.46 8.13 -6.66
CA PRO A 67 -30.73 6.71 -6.85
C PRO A 67 -30.20 6.22 -8.19
N TYR A 68 -29.58 5.04 -8.19
CA TYR A 68 -28.98 4.45 -9.39
C TYR A 68 -29.21 2.94 -9.42
N THR A 69 -29.02 2.36 -10.61
CA THR A 69 -29.09 0.91 -10.83
C THR A 69 -27.73 0.42 -11.32
N ALA A 70 -27.19 -0.62 -10.68
CA ALA A 70 -25.96 -1.29 -11.08
C ALA A 70 -26.10 -2.79 -10.90
N LEU A 71 -25.60 -3.59 -11.85
CA LEU A 71 -25.64 -5.05 -11.80
C LEU A 71 -27.07 -5.61 -11.56
N GLY A 72 -28.10 -4.96 -12.13
CA GLY A 72 -29.50 -5.34 -11.94
C GLY A 72 -30.12 -4.99 -10.58
N ARG A 73 -29.39 -4.27 -9.71
CA ARG A 73 -29.84 -3.88 -8.37
C ARG A 73 -30.00 -2.37 -8.26
N LYS A 74 -31.08 -1.93 -7.60
CA LYS A 74 -31.35 -0.51 -7.32
C LYS A 74 -30.77 -0.11 -5.98
N TYR A 75 -30.09 1.04 -5.95
CA TYR A 75 -29.47 1.62 -4.75
C TYR A 75 -30.01 3.03 -4.51
N THR A 76 -30.20 3.40 -3.24
CA THR A 76 -30.67 4.73 -2.83
C THR A 76 -29.74 5.27 -1.74
N PRO A 77 -28.74 6.10 -2.10
CA PRO A 77 -27.80 6.68 -1.14
C PRO A 77 -28.48 7.66 -0.17
N TYR A 78 -27.83 7.90 0.97
CA TYR A 78 -28.24 8.98 1.88
C TYR A 78 -27.94 10.35 1.25
N ARG A 79 -28.91 11.27 1.31
CA ARG A 79 -28.80 12.64 0.79
C ARG A 79 -28.42 13.68 1.85
N SER A 80 -27.97 13.22 3.01
CA SER A 80 -27.61 14.06 4.15
C SER A 80 -26.54 13.36 4.98
N LEU A 81 -25.64 14.13 5.57
CA LEU A 81 -24.67 13.62 6.53
C LEU A 81 -25.40 13.19 7.81
N LYS A 82 -25.33 11.89 8.12
CA LYS A 82 -25.88 11.30 9.33
C LYS A 82 -24.83 10.38 9.95
N PRO A 83 -24.71 10.32 11.28
CA PRO A 83 -23.92 9.29 11.92
C PRO A 83 -24.40 7.91 11.46
N HIS A 84 -23.51 7.10 10.91
CA HIS A 84 -23.81 5.73 10.46
C HIS A 84 -22.98 4.74 11.25
N ARG A 85 -23.61 3.64 11.70
CA ARG A 85 -22.94 2.52 12.36
C ARG A 85 -23.63 1.24 11.93
N GLU A 86 -22.87 0.32 11.36
CA GLU A 86 -23.36 -0.96 10.87
C GLU A 86 -22.36 -2.07 11.18
N ARG A 87 -22.83 -3.31 11.29
CA ARG A 87 -22.01 -4.51 11.44
C ARG A 87 -22.45 -5.52 10.39
N GLY A 88 -21.49 -6.18 9.74
CA GLY A 88 -21.76 -7.17 8.71
C GLY A 88 -20.47 -7.85 8.23
N LEU A 89 -20.61 -8.74 7.25
CA LEU A 89 -19.48 -9.35 6.58
C LEU A 89 -18.81 -8.31 5.67
N ALA A 90 -17.56 -7.94 5.97
CA ALA A 90 -16.76 -7.10 5.09
C ALA A 90 -16.13 -7.97 4.01
N SER A 91 -16.33 -7.61 2.74
CA SER A 91 -15.55 -8.12 1.62
C SER A 91 -14.73 -6.97 1.02
N TRP A 92 -13.49 -7.26 0.64
CA TRP A 92 -12.65 -6.32 -0.10
C TRP A 92 -12.73 -6.63 -1.60
N TYR A 93 -12.68 -5.59 -2.43
CA TYR A 93 -12.46 -5.75 -3.86
C TYR A 93 -10.98 -6.03 -4.12
N GLY A 94 -10.68 -6.86 -5.13
CA GLY A 94 -9.31 -7.19 -5.52
C GLY A 94 -8.96 -8.65 -5.22
N ARG A 95 -9.44 -9.54 -6.09
CA ARG A 95 -8.81 -10.83 -6.33
C ARG A 95 -8.47 -10.89 -7.80
#